data_AF-A0A7C7RQF7-F1
#
_entry.id   AF-A0A7C7RQF7-F1
#
_cell.length_a   1.000
_cell.length_b   1.000
_cell.length_c   1.000
_cell.angle_alpha   90.00
_cell.angle_beta   90.00
_cell.angle_gamma   90.00
#
_symmetry.space_group_name_H-M   'P 1'
#
loop_
_entity.id
_entity.type
_entity.pdbx_description
1 polymer ?
#
loop_
_entity_poly.entity_id
_entity_poly.type
_entity_poly.pdbx_seq_one_letter_code
_entity_poly.pdbx_strand_id
1 'polypeptide(L)'
;FPALSAGPIDRIQRFLPELRQPKKLENDDWVIVSKRVFLGLFKKFIIADTLATVAMNAGLVQNIQTSAWMWVTVYAYAFQIYFDFSGYTDIAIGMGRLLGIQLPENFRNPYLKTNLAQFWNNWHITLTQWFRAYYFNPLTRFLRKKKLPTWITLAIVQLSTMILIGFWHGITWNFFLWGLWHGVGLFIHNRWINWSRQNTPKKTLSSLQENILSGANIFLTFNFVAIGWVFFALPTPALAKEALFILFGIA
;
A
#
# COMPACT_ATOMS: atom_id res chain seq x y z
N PHE A 1 -18.92 1.56 -16.30
CA PHE A 1 -18.49 2.64 -15.38
C PHE A 1 -17.00 2.44 -15.06
N PRO A 2 -16.13 3.45 -15.23
CA PRO A 2 -14.67 3.30 -15.25
C PRO A 2 -14.03 2.77 -13.95
N ALA A 3 -14.77 2.74 -12.84
CA ALA A 3 -14.30 2.23 -11.55
C ALA A 3 -14.85 0.86 -11.13
N LEU A 4 -15.70 0.20 -11.94
CA LEU A 4 -16.47 -0.97 -11.50
C LEU A 4 -15.65 -2.22 -11.17
N SER A 5 -14.55 -2.49 -11.88
CA SER A 5 -13.76 -3.72 -11.66
C SER A 5 -12.71 -3.56 -10.57
N ALA A 6 -11.93 -2.47 -10.59
CA ALA A 6 -10.85 -2.22 -9.63
C ALA A 6 -10.53 -0.72 -9.42
N GLY A 7 -11.51 0.17 -9.63
CA GLY A 7 -11.29 1.61 -9.51
C GLY A 7 -11.17 2.12 -8.08
N PRO A 8 -10.85 3.41 -7.89
CA PRO A 8 -10.87 4.04 -6.58
C PRO A 8 -12.23 3.86 -5.89
N ILE A 9 -12.21 3.38 -4.65
CA ILE A 9 -13.42 3.24 -3.82
C ILE A 9 -13.92 4.62 -3.45
N ASP A 10 -15.20 4.86 -3.69
CA ASP A 10 -15.79 6.16 -3.43
C ASP A 10 -16.98 6.09 -2.48
N ARG A 11 -17.28 7.22 -1.82
CA ARG A 11 -18.44 7.36 -0.94
C ARG A 11 -19.59 7.94 -1.72
N ILE A 12 -20.76 7.32 -1.57
CA ILE A 12 -21.98 7.74 -2.27
C ILE A 12 -22.31 9.22 -2.04
N GLN A 13 -22.05 9.76 -0.85
CA GLN A 13 -22.31 11.18 -0.54
C GLN A 13 -21.48 12.14 -1.40
N ARG A 14 -20.26 11.74 -1.80
CA ARG A 14 -19.38 12.53 -2.66
C ARG A 14 -19.68 12.30 -4.15
N PHE A 15 -19.94 11.04 -4.50
CA PHE A 15 -20.15 10.60 -5.86
C PHE A 15 -21.50 11.02 -6.45
N LEU A 16 -22.58 10.90 -5.67
CA LEU A 16 -23.96 11.08 -6.14
C LEU A 16 -24.25 12.50 -6.68
N PRO A 17 -23.75 13.59 -6.06
CA PRO A 17 -23.88 14.93 -6.64
C PRO A 17 -23.24 15.04 -8.02
N GLU A 18 -22.00 14.54 -8.20
CA GLU A 18 -21.28 14.56 -9.48
C GLU A 18 -21.95 13.66 -10.53
N LEU A 19 -22.56 12.54 -10.12
CA LEU A 19 -23.31 11.69 -11.02
C LEU A 19 -24.62 12.35 -11.51
N ARG A 20 -25.32 13.06 -10.61
CA ARG A 20 -26.58 13.75 -10.93
C ARG A 20 -26.36 15.01 -11.76
N GLN A 21 -25.26 15.70 -11.54
CA GLN A 21 -24.88 16.91 -12.28
C GLN A 21 -23.39 16.82 -12.66
N PRO A 22 -23.05 16.05 -13.72
CA PRO A 22 -21.67 15.95 -14.19
C PRO A 22 -21.12 17.32 -14.58
N LYS A 23 -19.87 17.57 -14.21
CA LYS A 23 -19.20 18.81 -14.60
C LYS A 23 -18.95 18.81 -16.11
N LYS A 24 -19.18 19.95 -16.76
CA LYS A 24 -18.77 20.14 -18.16
C LYS A 24 -17.26 20.07 -18.24
N LEU A 25 -16.75 19.48 -19.32
CA LEU A 25 -15.33 19.44 -19.61
C LEU A 25 -14.83 20.83 -20.01
N GLU A 26 -13.77 21.28 -19.36
CA GLU A 26 -13.05 22.49 -19.73
C GLU A 26 -11.81 22.15 -20.57
N ASN A 27 -11.20 23.14 -21.24
CA ASN A 27 -10.03 22.89 -22.10
C ASN A 27 -8.86 22.28 -21.31
N ASP A 28 -8.66 22.71 -20.06
CA ASP A 28 -7.60 22.19 -19.18
C ASP A 28 -7.82 20.72 -18.79
N ASP A 29 -9.08 20.25 -18.81
CA ASP A 29 -9.40 18.86 -18.49
C ASP A 29 -8.84 17.89 -19.53
N TRP A 30 -8.80 18.29 -20.81
CA TRP A 30 -8.23 17.45 -21.87
C TRP A 30 -6.75 17.16 -21.63
N VAL A 31 -5.97 18.15 -21.21
CA VAL A 31 -4.55 17.97 -20.89
C VAL A 31 -4.38 17.01 -19.72
N ILE A 32 -5.20 17.17 -18.66
CA ILE A 32 -5.16 16.30 -17.48
C ILE A 32 -5.54 14.87 -17.84
N VAL A 33 -6.61 14.69 -18.60
CA VAL A 33 -7.10 13.38 -19.06
C VAL A 33 -6.04 12.70 -19.91
N SER A 34 -5.56 13.36 -20.97
CA SER A 34 -4.58 12.78 -21.89
C SER A 34 -3.31 12.37 -21.15
N LYS A 35 -2.80 13.22 -20.24
CA LYS A 35 -1.64 12.89 -19.41
C LYS A 35 -1.89 11.69 -18.51
N ARG A 36 -3.04 11.62 -17.83
CA ARG A 36 -3.38 10.52 -16.92
C ARG A 36 -3.55 9.20 -17.66
N VAL A 37 -4.31 9.20 -18.76
CA VAL A 37 -4.53 7.99 -19.55
C VAL A 37 -3.21 7.52 -20.16
N PHE A 38 -2.41 8.42 -20.75
CA PHE A 38 -1.11 8.06 -21.32
C PHE A 38 -0.16 7.45 -20.27
N LEU A 39 0.03 8.14 -19.13
CA LEU A 39 0.89 7.63 -18.05
C LEU A 39 0.35 6.32 -17.48
N GLY A 40 -0.97 6.18 -17.38
CA GLY A 40 -1.60 4.97 -16.89
C GLY A 40 -1.37 3.77 -17.81
N LEU A 41 -1.54 3.96 -19.13
CA LEU A 41 -1.23 2.96 -20.16
C LEU A 41 0.25 2.58 -20.13
N PHE A 42 1.15 3.57 -20.06
CA PHE A 42 2.59 3.32 -20.01
C PHE A 42 3.00 2.53 -18.75
N LYS A 43 2.51 2.92 -17.57
CA LYS A 43 2.78 2.19 -16.32
C LYS A 43 2.28 0.76 -16.38
N LYS A 44 1.06 0.55 -16.86
CA LYS A 44 0.40 -0.76 -16.87
C LYS A 44 1.03 -1.70 -17.91
N PHE A 45 1.00 -1.31 -19.18
CA PHE A 45 1.32 -2.21 -20.29
C PHE A 45 2.80 -2.25 -20.66
N ILE A 46 3.60 -1.27 -20.22
CA ILE A 46 5.04 -1.27 -20.50
C ILE A 46 5.81 -1.61 -19.24
N ILE A 47 5.67 -0.81 -18.17
CA ILE A 47 6.48 -1.02 -16.96
C ILE A 47 6.05 -2.30 -16.22
N ALA A 48 4.77 -2.43 -15.89
CA ALA A 48 4.31 -3.54 -15.06
C ALA A 48 4.43 -4.89 -15.78
N ASP A 49 4.06 -4.96 -17.06
CA ASP A 49 4.18 -6.19 -17.87
C ASP A 49 5.65 -6.61 -18.04
N THR A 50 6.57 -5.65 -18.21
CA THR A 50 8.02 -5.97 -18.24
C THR A 50 8.49 -6.52 -16.90
N LEU A 51 8.13 -5.88 -15.79
CA LEU A 51 8.51 -6.34 -14.45
C LEU A 51 7.88 -7.70 -14.11
N ALA A 52 6.69 -8.01 -14.62
CA ALA A 52 5.99 -9.27 -14.38
C ALA A 52 6.81 -10.50 -14.84
N THR A 53 7.69 -10.34 -15.83
CA THR A 53 8.57 -11.42 -16.33
C THR A 53 9.58 -11.91 -15.28
N VAL A 54 9.97 -11.03 -14.35
CA VAL A 54 10.96 -11.31 -13.29
C VAL A 54 10.37 -11.16 -11.89
N ALA A 55 9.12 -10.72 -11.78
CA ALA A 55 8.42 -10.57 -10.51
C ALA A 55 8.20 -11.91 -9.83
N MET A 56 8.37 -11.92 -8.51
CA MET A 56 8.15 -13.09 -7.66
C MET A 56 6.79 -13.74 -7.94
N ASN A 57 6.82 -15.05 -8.21
CA ASN A 57 5.64 -15.90 -8.33
C ASN A 57 6.01 -17.34 -7.96
N ALA A 58 5.00 -18.18 -7.75
CA ALA A 58 5.19 -19.55 -7.28
C ALA A 58 6.07 -20.41 -8.21
N GLY A 59 6.02 -20.19 -9.52
CA GLY A 59 6.82 -20.95 -10.50
C GLY A 59 8.29 -20.53 -10.55
N LEU A 60 8.58 -19.23 -10.41
CA LEU A 60 9.96 -18.74 -10.43
C LEU A 60 10.71 -19.06 -9.14
N VAL A 61 10.09 -18.91 -7.98
CA VAL A 61 10.77 -19.01 -6.67
C VAL A 61 11.43 -20.37 -6.47
N GLN A 62 10.82 -21.46 -6.94
CA GLN A 62 11.37 -22.82 -6.79
C GLN A 62 12.69 -23.03 -7.52
N ASN A 63 12.96 -22.22 -8.56
CA ASN A 63 14.16 -22.34 -9.39
C ASN A 63 15.28 -21.36 -8.98
N ILE A 64 15.05 -20.51 -7.99
CA ILE A 64 16.01 -19.49 -7.55
C ILE A 64 16.67 -19.94 -6.26
N GLN A 65 17.98 -20.18 -6.31
CA GLN A 65 18.77 -20.62 -5.15
C GLN A 65 19.67 -19.51 -4.57
N THR A 66 19.78 -18.36 -5.24
CA THR A 66 20.67 -17.27 -4.81
C THR A 66 19.89 -16.14 -4.14
N SER A 67 20.39 -15.67 -2.99
CA SER A 67 19.81 -14.54 -2.23
C SER A 67 19.65 -13.28 -3.09
N ALA A 68 20.70 -12.92 -3.84
CA ALA A 68 20.68 -11.72 -4.68
C ALA A 68 19.54 -11.74 -5.71
N TRP A 69 19.33 -12.88 -6.38
CA TRP A 69 18.29 -13.00 -7.38
C TRP A 69 16.90 -13.11 -6.76
N MET A 70 16.79 -13.71 -5.57
CA MET A 70 15.55 -13.69 -4.81
C MET A 70 15.13 -12.26 -4.45
N TRP A 71 16.06 -11.40 -3.99
CA TRP A 71 15.78 -9.98 -3.74
C TRP A 71 15.32 -9.22 -4.98
N VAL A 72 15.92 -9.50 -6.14
CA VAL A 72 15.48 -8.90 -7.41
C VAL A 72 14.04 -9.25 -7.72
N THR A 73 13.62 -10.51 -7.54
CA THR A 73 12.22 -10.90 -7.78
C THR A 73 11.23 -10.24 -6.81
N VAL A 74 11.61 -10.04 -5.54
CA VAL A 74 10.80 -9.32 -4.54
C VAL A 74 10.61 -7.87 -4.95
N TYR A 75 11.69 -7.17 -5.31
CA TYR A 75 11.60 -5.78 -5.73
C TYR A 75 10.86 -5.63 -7.06
N ALA A 76 11.10 -6.53 -8.01
CA ALA A 76 10.35 -6.56 -9.26
C ALA A 76 8.85 -6.72 -8.99
N TYR A 77 8.45 -7.61 -8.09
CA TYR A 77 7.05 -7.76 -7.68
C TYR A 77 6.51 -6.49 -7.02
N ALA A 78 7.25 -5.88 -6.10
CA ALA A 78 6.85 -4.64 -5.43
C ALA A 78 6.57 -3.51 -6.45
N PHE A 79 7.47 -3.31 -7.42
CA PHE A 79 7.25 -2.31 -8.46
C PHE A 79 6.15 -2.73 -9.44
N GLN A 80 6.07 -4.01 -9.81
CA GLN A 80 5.04 -4.53 -10.71
C GLN A 80 3.64 -4.27 -10.17
N ILE A 81 3.34 -4.68 -8.93
CA ILE A 81 2.02 -4.48 -8.31
C ILE A 81 1.70 -2.98 -8.18
N TYR A 82 2.70 -2.14 -7.89
CA TYR A 82 2.51 -0.70 -7.83
C TYR A 82 2.17 -0.09 -9.18
N PHE A 83 2.92 -0.42 -10.24
CA PHE A 83 2.72 0.17 -11.57
C PHE A 83 1.48 -0.38 -12.27
N ASP A 84 1.16 -1.66 -12.10
CA ASP A 84 -0.06 -2.25 -12.63
C ASP A 84 -1.29 -1.56 -12.02
N PHE A 85 -1.34 -1.48 -10.69
CA PHE A 85 -2.49 -0.92 -10.01
C PHE A 85 -2.56 0.60 -10.15
N SER A 86 -1.45 1.32 -9.96
CA SER A 86 -1.46 2.78 -10.15
C SER A 86 -1.76 3.16 -11.59
N GLY A 87 -1.25 2.41 -12.58
CA GLY A 87 -1.56 2.60 -13.99
C GLY A 87 -3.04 2.41 -14.29
N TYR A 88 -3.65 1.35 -13.77
CA TYR A 88 -5.10 1.14 -13.86
C TYR A 88 -5.88 2.30 -13.24
N THR A 89 -5.49 2.77 -12.05
CA THR A 89 -6.20 3.88 -11.38
C THR A 89 -6.04 5.22 -12.11
N ASP A 90 -4.88 5.47 -12.74
CA ASP A 90 -4.68 6.66 -13.56
C ASP A 90 -5.61 6.67 -14.78
N ILE A 91 -5.77 5.52 -15.45
CA ILE A 91 -6.73 5.35 -16.55
C ILE A 91 -8.15 5.59 -16.03
N ALA A 92 -8.53 4.96 -14.91
CA ALA A 92 -9.87 5.11 -14.34
C ALA A 92 -10.17 6.58 -13.99
N ILE A 93 -9.22 7.30 -13.36
CA ILE A 93 -9.36 8.72 -13.02
C ILE A 93 -9.51 9.58 -14.28
N GLY A 94 -8.68 9.35 -15.31
CA GLY A 94 -8.80 10.05 -16.59
C GLY A 94 -10.16 9.82 -17.25
N MET A 95 -10.62 8.58 -17.32
CA MET A 95 -11.93 8.23 -17.87
C MET A 95 -13.09 8.78 -17.04
N GLY A 96 -12.96 8.82 -15.71
CA GLY A 96 -13.93 9.47 -14.83
C GLY A 96 -14.07 10.95 -15.16
N ARG A 97 -12.93 11.63 -15.37
CA ARG A 97 -12.91 13.06 -15.69
C ARG A 97 -13.61 13.36 -17.02
N LEU A 98 -13.44 12.51 -18.04
CA LEU A 98 -14.18 12.59 -19.31
C LEU A 98 -15.71 12.50 -19.13
N LEU A 99 -16.16 11.78 -18.12
CA LEU A 99 -17.58 11.67 -17.76
C LEU A 99 -18.06 12.80 -16.84
N GLY A 100 -17.23 13.82 -16.57
CA GLY A 100 -17.55 14.92 -15.66
C GLY A 100 -17.49 14.53 -14.18
N ILE A 101 -16.86 13.40 -13.84
CA ILE A 101 -16.78 12.83 -12.49
C ILE A 101 -15.33 12.80 -12.02
N GLN A 102 -15.04 13.43 -10.88
CA GLN A 102 -13.70 13.47 -10.34
C GLN A 102 -13.48 12.30 -9.39
N LEU A 103 -12.83 11.22 -9.84
CA LEU A 103 -12.51 10.09 -8.95
C LEU A 103 -11.37 10.43 -7.98
N PRO A 104 -11.35 9.86 -6.77
CA PRO A 104 -10.30 10.12 -5.78
C PRO A 104 -8.97 9.44 -6.16
N GLU A 105 -7.86 10.02 -5.71
CA GLU A 105 -6.52 9.43 -5.88
C GLU A 105 -6.34 8.16 -5.05
N ASN A 106 -5.70 7.16 -5.64
CA ASN A 106 -5.40 5.90 -4.97
C ASN A 106 -3.93 5.77 -4.53
N PHE A 107 -3.01 6.51 -5.17
CA PHE A 107 -1.57 6.41 -4.91
C PHE A 107 -0.89 7.77 -4.88
N ARG A 108 0.05 7.96 -3.95
CA ARG A 108 0.85 9.19 -3.82
C ARG A 108 2.29 8.90 -3.40
N ASN A 109 3.08 8.38 -4.34
CA ASN A 109 4.49 7.99 -4.15
C ASN A 109 4.71 7.16 -2.87
N PRO A 110 3.99 6.03 -2.69
CA PRO A 110 3.98 5.28 -1.44
C PRO A 110 5.37 4.73 -1.04
N TYR A 111 6.20 4.34 -2.00
CA TYR A 111 7.54 3.80 -1.73
C TYR A 111 8.59 4.86 -1.34
N LEU A 112 8.24 6.15 -1.43
CA LEU A 112 9.10 7.25 -0.97
C LEU A 112 8.72 7.73 0.44
N LYS A 113 7.91 6.97 1.19
CA LYS A 113 7.45 7.36 2.53
C LYS A 113 8.42 6.86 3.59
N THR A 114 8.69 7.70 4.58
CA THR A 114 9.69 7.44 5.63
C THR A 114 9.18 6.51 6.73
N ASN A 115 7.90 6.14 6.73
CA ASN A 115 7.36 5.20 7.71
C ASN A 115 6.07 4.53 7.23
N LEU A 116 5.70 3.43 7.90
CA LEU A 116 4.57 2.60 7.54
C LEU A 116 3.22 3.32 7.61
N ALA A 117 3.03 4.24 8.56
CA ALA A 117 1.78 5.00 8.64
C ALA A 117 1.64 5.94 7.44
N GLN A 118 2.73 6.59 7.02
CA GLN A 118 2.76 7.38 5.80
C GLN A 118 2.59 6.51 4.56
N PHE A 119 3.23 5.34 4.48
CA PHE A 119 3.03 4.39 3.38
C PHE A 119 1.53 4.07 3.18
N TRP A 120 0.84 3.61 4.23
CA TRP A 120 -0.58 3.25 4.15
C TRP A 120 -1.51 4.43 3.84
N ASN A 121 -1.13 5.65 4.21
CA ASN A 121 -1.86 6.86 3.83
C ASN A 121 -1.66 7.27 2.36
N ASN A 122 -0.75 6.62 1.64
CA ASN A 122 -0.40 6.93 0.25
C ASN A 122 -0.44 5.69 -0.68
N TRP A 123 -0.72 4.51 -0.13
CA TRP A 123 -0.96 3.24 -0.83
C TRP A 123 -2.44 2.89 -0.75
N HIS A 124 -3.05 2.58 -1.90
CA HIS A 124 -4.47 2.25 -2.03
C HIS A 124 -5.37 3.11 -1.13
N ILE A 125 -5.20 4.43 -1.27
CA ILE A 125 -5.72 5.45 -0.35
C ILE A 125 -7.21 5.26 -0.10
N THR A 126 -7.99 4.97 -1.14
CA THR A 126 -9.43 4.82 -0.99
C THR A 126 -9.83 3.64 -0.11
N LEU A 127 -9.15 2.50 -0.24
CA LEU A 127 -9.37 1.32 0.60
C LEU A 127 -9.01 1.63 2.05
N THR A 128 -7.84 2.23 2.26
CA THR A 128 -7.41 2.67 3.59
C THR A 128 -8.42 3.62 4.23
N GLN A 129 -8.97 4.58 3.48
CA GLN A 129 -9.97 5.51 4.00
C GLN A 129 -11.33 4.84 4.25
N TRP A 130 -11.69 3.84 3.46
CA TRP A 130 -12.90 3.05 3.69
C TRP A 130 -12.80 2.27 5.01
N PHE A 131 -11.74 1.48 5.17
CA PHE A 131 -11.50 0.74 6.42
C PHE A 131 -11.35 1.67 7.62
N ARG A 132 -10.72 2.84 7.44
CA ARG A 132 -10.60 3.85 8.50
C ARG A 132 -11.97 4.30 9.00
N ALA A 133 -12.88 4.62 8.07
CA ALA A 133 -14.18 5.18 8.39
C ALA A 133 -15.17 4.14 8.92
N TYR A 134 -15.20 2.95 8.31
CA TYR A 134 -16.22 1.95 8.58
C TYR A 134 -15.80 0.88 9.59
N TYR A 135 -14.51 0.72 9.86
CA TYR A 135 -14.03 -0.30 10.78
C TYR A 135 -13.11 0.26 11.88
N PHE A 136 -11.96 0.84 11.50
CA PHE A 136 -10.93 1.28 12.45
C PHE A 136 -11.47 2.29 13.49
N ASN A 137 -12.12 3.36 13.03
CA ASN A 137 -12.63 4.42 13.91
C ASN A 137 -13.79 3.92 14.80
N PRO A 138 -14.82 3.23 14.26
CA PRO A 138 -15.87 2.62 15.08
C PRO A 138 -15.32 1.67 16.14
N LEU A 139 -14.41 0.76 15.78
CA LEU A 139 -13.81 -0.19 16.71
C LEU A 139 -12.97 0.51 17.79
N THR A 140 -12.18 1.52 17.40
CA THR A 140 -11.42 2.33 18.37
C THR A 140 -12.35 3.00 19.38
N ARG A 141 -13.46 3.60 18.91
CA ARG A 141 -14.45 4.25 19.79
C ARG A 141 -15.12 3.24 20.71
N PHE A 142 -15.44 2.06 20.21
CA PHE A 142 -16.02 0.98 21.01
C PHE A 142 -15.07 0.50 22.12
N LEU A 143 -13.82 0.20 21.78
CA LEU A 143 -12.83 -0.32 22.74
C LEU A 143 -12.40 0.73 23.78
N ARG A 144 -12.34 2.02 23.41
CA ARG A 144 -12.06 3.10 24.38
C ARG A 144 -13.12 3.19 25.48
N LYS A 145 -14.40 2.89 25.18
CA LYS A 145 -15.46 2.85 26.20
C LYS A 145 -15.27 1.71 27.21
N LYS A 146 -14.53 0.66 26.85
CA LYS A 146 -14.24 -0.50 27.71
C LYS A 146 -13.07 -0.26 28.68
N LYS A 147 -12.50 0.96 28.72
CA LYS A 147 -11.37 1.34 29.60
C LYS A 147 -10.13 0.42 29.49
N LEU A 148 -9.91 -0.20 28.33
CA LEU A 148 -8.70 -0.96 28.06
C LEU A 148 -7.47 -0.03 28.00
N PRO A 149 -6.26 -0.51 28.37
CA PRO A 149 -5.03 0.21 28.13
C PRO A 149 -4.91 0.66 26.67
N THR A 150 -4.46 1.90 26.45
CA THR A 150 -4.35 2.50 25.11
C THR A 150 -3.50 1.66 24.17
N TRP A 151 -2.43 1.04 24.69
CA TRP A 151 -1.53 0.24 23.88
C TRP A 151 -2.22 -1.04 23.36
N ILE A 152 -3.02 -1.72 24.19
CA ILE A 152 -3.82 -2.90 23.83
C ILE A 152 -4.89 -2.52 22.80
N THR A 153 -5.60 -1.42 23.05
CA THR A 153 -6.63 -0.92 22.11
C THR A 153 -6.03 -0.71 20.72
N LEU A 154 -4.86 -0.07 20.65
CA LEU A 154 -4.17 0.17 19.37
C LEU A 154 -3.68 -1.12 18.72
N ALA A 155 -3.19 -2.09 19.50
CA ALA A 155 -2.79 -3.41 18.98
C ALA A 155 -3.96 -4.10 18.29
N ILE A 156 -5.09 -4.23 19.01
CA ILE A 156 -6.29 -4.90 18.51
C ILE A 156 -6.76 -4.23 17.23
N VAL A 157 -6.94 -2.90 17.24
CA VAL A 157 -7.48 -2.18 16.09
C VAL A 157 -6.56 -2.28 14.88
N GLN A 158 -5.24 -2.10 15.04
CA GLN A 158 -4.30 -2.14 13.92
C GLN A 158 -4.17 -3.54 13.33
N LEU A 159 -4.03 -4.56 14.17
CA LEU A 159 -3.94 -5.96 13.74
C LEU A 159 -5.23 -6.39 13.05
N SER A 160 -6.38 -6.18 13.68
CA SER A 160 -7.65 -6.62 13.12
C SER A 160 -7.99 -5.88 11.83
N THR A 161 -7.68 -4.59 11.72
CA THR A 161 -7.88 -3.84 10.48
C THR A 161 -7.02 -4.39 9.35
N MET A 162 -5.73 -4.64 9.59
CA MET A 162 -4.83 -5.12 8.54
C MET A 162 -5.11 -6.57 8.14
N ILE A 163 -5.49 -7.43 9.09
CA ILE A 163 -5.94 -8.79 8.81
C ILE A 163 -7.22 -8.78 7.95
N LEU A 164 -8.18 -7.90 8.25
CA LEU A 164 -9.39 -7.76 7.43
C LEU A 164 -9.09 -7.20 6.03
N ILE A 165 -8.13 -6.28 5.91
CA ILE A 165 -7.65 -5.84 4.59
C ILE A 165 -7.01 -7.02 3.84
N GLY A 166 -6.24 -7.87 4.53
CA GLY A 166 -5.72 -9.12 3.96
C GLY A 166 -6.86 -10.02 3.45
N PHE A 167 -7.85 -10.30 4.29
CA PHE A 167 -9.00 -11.13 3.90
C PHE A 167 -9.88 -10.52 2.80
N TRP A 168 -9.87 -9.19 2.64
CA TRP A 168 -10.50 -8.54 1.50
C TRP A 168 -9.85 -8.92 0.17
N HIS A 169 -8.55 -9.23 0.15
CA HIS A 169 -7.86 -9.77 -1.03
C HIS A 169 -8.09 -11.27 -1.22
N GLY A 170 -8.31 -12.03 -0.15
CA GLY A 170 -8.71 -13.43 -0.20
C GLY A 170 -8.65 -14.14 1.15
N ILE A 171 -9.50 -15.16 1.35
CA ILE A 171 -9.57 -15.94 2.59
C ILE A 171 -8.57 -17.10 2.53
N THR A 172 -7.29 -16.76 2.63
CA THR A 172 -6.17 -17.71 2.58
C THR A 172 -5.09 -17.34 3.59
N TRP A 173 -4.24 -18.30 3.94
CA TRP A 173 -3.19 -18.10 4.94
C TRP A 173 -2.16 -17.04 4.54
N ASN A 174 -1.84 -16.94 3.25
CA ASN A 174 -0.86 -15.98 2.76
C ASN A 174 -1.36 -14.52 2.97
N PHE A 175 -2.64 -14.25 2.72
CA PHE A 175 -3.24 -12.94 3.02
C PHE A 175 -3.43 -12.66 4.51
N PHE A 176 -3.71 -13.69 5.33
CA PHE A 176 -3.68 -13.54 6.79
C PHE A 176 -2.29 -13.12 7.29
N LEU A 177 -1.23 -13.81 6.84
CA LEU A 177 0.14 -13.51 7.21
C LEU A 177 0.58 -12.13 6.72
N TRP A 178 0.19 -11.75 5.50
CA TRP A 178 0.42 -10.40 4.99
C TRP A 178 -0.25 -9.32 5.85
N GLY A 179 -1.51 -9.53 6.24
CA GLY A 179 -2.25 -8.62 7.13
C GLY A 179 -1.62 -8.54 8.52
N LEU A 180 -1.21 -9.70 9.06
CA LEU A 180 -0.50 -9.78 10.34
C LEU A 180 0.84 -9.03 10.29
N TRP A 181 1.64 -9.22 9.24
CA TRP A 181 2.91 -8.54 9.01
C TRP A 181 2.75 -7.01 9.09
N HIS A 182 1.82 -6.45 8.31
CA HIS A 182 1.58 -5.01 8.31
C HIS A 182 0.97 -4.49 9.61
N GLY A 183 0.07 -5.27 10.25
CA GLY A 183 -0.52 -4.92 11.53
C GLY A 183 0.52 -4.84 12.66
N VAL A 184 1.42 -5.83 12.75
CA VAL A 184 2.54 -5.84 13.70
C VAL A 184 3.50 -4.68 13.41
N GLY A 185 3.86 -4.44 12.14
CA GLY A 185 4.73 -3.33 11.76
C GLY A 185 4.17 -1.96 12.18
N LEU A 186 2.87 -1.71 11.94
CA LEU A 186 2.20 -0.48 12.35
C LEU A 186 2.17 -0.31 13.88
N PHE A 187 1.99 -1.40 14.61
CA PHE A 187 1.99 -1.42 16.07
C PHE A 187 3.37 -1.09 16.64
N ILE A 188 4.41 -1.77 16.17
CA ILE A 188 5.80 -1.53 16.57
C ILE A 188 6.20 -0.09 16.26
N HIS A 189 5.92 0.39 15.04
CA HIS A 189 6.19 1.77 14.65
C HIS A 189 5.49 2.79 15.57
N ASN A 190 4.24 2.54 15.95
CA ASN A 190 3.52 3.40 16.89
C ASN A 190 4.17 3.40 18.29
N ARG A 191 4.57 2.22 18.81
CA ARG A 191 5.29 2.11 20.08
C ARG A 191 6.63 2.85 20.04
N TRP A 192 7.38 2.68 18.96
CA TRP A 192 8.64 3.36 18.74
C TRP A 192 8.49 4.88 18.75
N ILE A 193 7.51 5.43 18.02
CA ILE A 193 7.25 6.88 18.02
C ILE A 193 6.91 7.38 19.42
N ASN A 194 6.04 6.68 20.16
CA ASN A 194 5.64 7.11 21.49
C ASN A 194 6.82 7.08 22.47
N TRP A 195 7.65 6.04 22.41
CA TRP A 195 8.85 5.91 23.21
C TRP A 195 9.88 6.99 22.86
N SER A 196 10.18 7.19 21.56
CA SER A 196 11.16 8.18 21.11
C SER A 196 10.75 9.61 21.47
N ARG A 197 9.46 9.95 21.37
CA ARG A 197 8.96 11.27 21.81
C ARG A 197 9.17 11.55 23.29
N GLN A 198 9.20 10.52 24.12
CA GLN A 198 9.37 10.65 25.58
C GLN A 198 10.84 10.60 26.00
N ASN A 199 11.68 9.86 25.27
CA ASN A 199 13.04 9.52 25.70
C ASN A 199 14.14 10.15 24.84
N THR A 200 13.82 10.73 23.68
CA THR A 200 14.80 11.34 22.79
C THR A 200 14.71 12.87 22.89
N PRO A 201 15.74 13.56 23.43
CA PRO A 201 15.75 15.02 23.41
C PRO A 201 15.76 15.52 21.96
N LYS A 202 15.04 16.62 21.70
CA LYS A 202 15.01 17.26 20.38
C LYS A 202 16.43 17.74 20.04
N LYS A 203 17.13 16.99 19.19
CA LYS A 203 18.39 17.43 18.59
C LYS A 203 18.08 18.23 17.33
N THR A 204 18.70 19.40 17.22
CA THR A 204 18.76 20.15 15.97
C THR A 204 19.75 19.43 15.07
N LEU A 205 19.24 18.79 14.02
CA LEU A 205 20.05 18.13 13.01
C LEU A 205 20.46 19.13 11.95
N SER A 206 21.62 18.92 11.31
CA SER A 206 21.94 19.66 10.09
C SER A 206 21.07 19.18 8.93
N SER A 207 20.90 20.00 7.90
CA SER A 207 20.12 19.64 6.70
C SER A 207 20.62 18.34 6.04
N LEU A 208 21.94 18.12 6.03
CA LEU A 208 22.53 16.88 5.52
C LEU A 208 22.12 15.66 6.36
N GLN A 209 22.15 15.78 7.69
CA GLN A 209 21.76 14.69 8.59
C GLN A 209 20.28 14.35 8.44
N GLU A 210 19.41 15.36 8.31
CA GLU A 210 17.97 15.15 8.08
C GLU A 210 17.71 14.40 6.76
N ASN A 211 18.42 14.78 5.69
CA ASN A 211 18.30 14.11 4.39
C ASN A 211 18.78 12.65 4.45
N ILE A 212 19.92 12.38 5.08
CA ILE A 212 20.45 11.02 5.26
C ILE A 212 19.47 10.17 6.06
N LEU A 213 18.95 10.69 7.18
CA LEU A 213 17.99 9.98 8.01
C LEU A 213 16.66 9.74 7.28
N SER A 214 16.19 10.71 6.49
CA SER A 214 15.01 10.54 5.64
C SER A 214 15.22 9.43 4.61
N GLY A 215 16.36 9.44 3.91
CA GLY A 215 16.72 8.39 2.95
C GLY A 215 16.79 7.00 3.59
N ALA A 216 17.45 6.88 4.76
CA ALA A 216 17.51 5.63 5.51
C ALA A 216 16.11 5.15 5.93
N ASN A 217 15.25 6.05 6.42
CA ASN A 217 13.88 5.72 6.80
C ASN A 217 13.02 5.28 5.61
N ILE A 218 13.18 5.91 4.44
CA ILE A 218 12.54 5.47 3.19
C ILE A 218 13.02 4.06 2.83
N PHE A 219 14.33 3.83 2.85
CA PHE A 219 14.91 2.52 2.53
C PHE A 219 14.38 1.42 3.47
N LEU A 220 14.37 1.66 4.79
CA LEU A 220 13.86 0.70 5.77
C LEU A 220 12.36 0.44 5.59
N THR A 221 11.57 1.50 5.37
CA THR A 221 10.12 1.38 5.15
C THR A 221 9.82 0.59 3.88
N PHE A 222 10.52 0.91 2.79
CA PHE A 222 10.38 0.20 1.52
C PHE A 222 10.72 -1.28 1.67
N ASN A 223 11.86 -1.62 2.30
CA ASN A 223 12.26 -3.02 2.49
C ASN A 223 11.27 -3.79 3.37
N PHE A 224 10.75 -3.19 4.45
CA PHE A 224 9.71 -3.82 5.25
C PHE A 224 8.46 -4.15 4.43
N VAL A 225 8.02 -3.21 3.59
CA VAL A 225 6.87 -3.41 2.70
C VAL A 225 7.18 -4.47 1.63
N ALA A 226 8.38 -4.44 1.06
CA ALA A 226 8.83 -5.37 0.03
C ALA A 226 8.84 -6.82 0.54
N ILE A 227 9.38 -7.06 1.74
CA ILE A 227 9.32 -8.37 2.41
C ILE A 227 7.86 -8.80 2.63
N GLY A 228 6.99 -7.87 3.02
CA GLY A 228 5.56 -8.13 3.15
C GLY A 228 4.96 -8.71 1.86
N TRP A 229 5.36 -8.19 0.70
CA TRP A 229 4.86 -8.69 -0.59
C TRP A 229 5.19 -10.15 -0.89
N VAL A 230 6.17 -10.77 -0.23
CA VAL A 230 6.43 -12.22 -0.35
C VAL A 230 5.17 -13.03 0.02
N PHE A 231 4.49 -12.64 1.10
CA PHE A 231 3.23 -13.28 1.53
C PHE A 231 2.07 -12.98 0.59
N PHE A 232 2.13 -11.87 -0.14
CA PHE A 232 1.08 -11.52 -1.09
C PHE A 232 1.26 -12.25 -2.42
N ALA A 233 2.51 -12.39 -2.89
CA ALA A 233 2.87 -12.99 -4.16
C ALA A 233 2.78 -14.52 -4.16
N LEU A 234 3.07 -15.15 -3.02
CA LEU A 234 3.16 -16.61 -2.92
C LEU A 234 1.90 -17.21 -2.28
N PRO A 235 1.30 -18.25 -2.90
CA PRO A 235 -0.01 -18.74 -2.52
C PRO A 235 0.00 -19.57 -1.22
N THR A 236 1.16 -20.08 -0.80
CA THR A 236 1.28 -20.95 0.38
C THR A 236 2.32 -20.43 1.37
N PRO A 237 2.09 -20.61 2.69
CA PRO A 237 3.07 -20.27 3.71
C PRO A 237 4.41 -21.02 3.55
N ALA A 238 4.39 -22.23 2.99
CA ALA A 238 5.59 -23.02 2.75
C ALA A 238 6.52 -22.35 1.73
N LEU A 239 5.97 -21.92 0.59
CA LEU A 239 6.74 -21.19 -0.44
C LEU A 239 7.24 -19.84 0.10
N ALA A 240 6.42 -19.12 0.86
CA ALA A 240 6.84 -17.87 1.49
C ALA A 240 8.01 -18.08 2.47
N LYS A 241 7.97 -19.15 3.27
CA LYS A 241 9.06 -19.51 4.18
C LYS A 241 10.35 -19.82 3.42
N GLU A 242 10.27 -20.64 2.38
CA GLU A 242 11.41 -21.00 1.53
C GLU A 242 12.03 -19.74 0.88
N ALA A 243 11.21 -18.89 0.27
CA ALA A 243 11.67 -17.63 -0.30
C ALA A 243 12.37 -16.74 0.73
N LEU A 244 11.81 -16.61 1.95
CA LEU A 244 12.44 -15.85 3.04
C LEU A 244 13.77 -16.44 3.48
N PHE A 245 13.90 -17.77 3.54
CA PHE A 245 15.17 -18.41 3.91
C PHE A 245 16.25 -18.14 2.87
N ILE A 246 15.91 -18.22 1.58
CA ILE A 246 16.84 -17.90 0.49
C ILE A 246 17.19 -16.40 0.49
N LEU A 247 16.22 -15.51 0.71
CA LEU A 247 16.45 -14.04 0.79
C LEU A 247 17.52 -13.69 1.82
N PHE A 248 17.50 -14.35 2.98
CA PHE A 248 18.44 -14.07 4.07
C PHE A 248 19.65 -15.02 4.10
N GLY A 249 19.82 -15.88 3.09
CA GLY A 249 20.98 -16.80 3.00
C GLY A 249 21.02 -17.86 4.10
N ILE A 250 19.84 -18.30 4.55
CA ILE A 250 19.67 -19.32 5.61
C ILE A 250 19.51 -20.72 4.99
N ALA A 251 19.10 -20.80 3.72
CA ALA A 251 18.95 -22.03 2.95
C ALA A 251 20.24 -22.44 2.24
#